data_AF-A0A699R0Q1-F1
#
_entry.id   AF-A0A699R0Q1-F1
#
_cell.length_a   1.000
_cell.length_b   1.000
_cell.length_c   1.000
_cell.angle_alpha   90.00
_cell.angle_beta   90.00
_cell.angle_gamma   90.00
#
_symmetry.space_group_name_H-M   'P 1'
#
loop_
_entity.id
_entity.type
_entity.pdbx_description
1 polymer ?
#
loop_
_entity_poly.entity_id
_entity_poly.type
_entity_poly.pdbx_seq_one_letter_code
_entity_poly.pdbx_strand_id
1 'polypeptide(L)'
;MYCDNRSAIALCCNNVQHSRSKHIDICHHFIREQVERGIVELYFVTIDYQLTDIFTKALPRQRFKFILPRLGMKSMSLTTLKRLQEEEEGE
;
A
#
# COMPACT_ATOMS: atom_id res chain seq x y z
N MET A 1 -0.42 5.96 -6.97
CA MET A 1 -0.56 5.68 -5.52
C MET A 1 -1.98 5.20 -5.24
N TYR A 2 -2.15 4.12 -4.47
CA TYR A 2 -3.47 3.56 -4.14
C TYR A 2 -3.90 3.92 -2.71
N CYS A 3 -5.15 4.36 -2.53
CA CYS A 3 -5.68 4.77 -1.23
C CYS A 3 -7.15 4.34 -1.07
N ASP A 4 -7.51 3.82 0.11
CA ASP A 4 -8.87 3.44 0.48
C ASP A 4 -9.64 4.56 1.20
N ASN A 5 -8.93 5.58 1.67
CA ASN A 5 -9.53 6.73 2.32
C ASN A 5 -10.02 7.76 1.29
N ARG A 6 -11.30 7.70 0.96
CA ARG A 6 -11.96 8.66 0.05
C ARG A 6 -11.79 10.11 0.50
N SER A 7 -11.81 10.38 1.81
CA SER A 7 -11.60 11.73 2.34
C SER A 7 -10.19 12.22 2.07
N ALA A 8 -9.17 11.35 2.19
CA ALA A 8 -7.78 11.72 1.87
C ALA A 8 -7.61 12.04 0.38
N ILE A 9 -8.24 11.26 -0.51
CA ILE A 9 -8.23 11.53 -1.95
C ILE A 9 -8.94 12.86 -2.25
N ALA A 10 -10.15 13.04 -1.71
CA ALA A 10 -10.93 14.26 -1.88
C ALA A 10 -10.19 15.49 -1.36
N LEU A 11 -9.48 15.38 -0.23
CA LEU A 11 -8.63 16.47 0.27
C LEU A 11 -7.52 16.80 -0.73
N CYS A 12 -6.83 15.80 -1.28
CA CYS A 12 -5.75 16.04 -2.24
C CYS A 12 -6.25 16.64 -3.57
N CYS A 13 -7.48 16.32 -3.99
CA CYS A 13 -8.04 16.77 -5.27
C CYS A 13 -8.91 18.04 -5.18
N ASN A 14 -9.42 18.42 -4.00
CA ASN A 14 -10.32 19.56 -3.83
C ASN A 14 -9.58 20.79 -3.26
N ASN A 15 -9.84 21.96 -3.85
CA ASN A 15 -9.32 23.26 -3.40
C ASN A 15 -10.03 23.83 -2.16
N VAL A 16 -10.98 23.11 -1.56
CA VAL A 16 -11.77 23.61 -0.43
C VAL A 16 -10.96 23.48 0.86
N GLN A 17 -10.30 24.57 1.22
CA GLN A 17 -9.49 24.69 2.43
C GLN A 17 -10.40 24.73 3.66
N HIS A 18 -10.56 23.59 4.33
CA HIS A 18 -11.12 23.55 5.68
C HIS A 18 -10.00 23.63 6.70
N SER A 19 -9.97 24.73 7.44
CA SER A 19 -9.01 24.98 8.51
C SER A 19 -9.13 23.90 9.59
N ARG A 20 -8.27 22.87 9.60
CA ARG A 20 -8.02 22.06 10.81
C ARG A 20 -6.83 21.10 10.73
N SER A 21 -6.00 21.22 11.78
CA SER A 21 -4.88 20.36 12.20
C SER A 21 -3.56 20.54 11.42
N LYS A 22 -2.64 21.32 12.00
CA LYS A 22 -1.29 21.63 11.46
C LYS A 22 -0.49 20.41 10.95
N HIS A 23 -0.64 19.24 11.58
CA HIS A 23 0.07 18.02 11.17
C HIS A 23 -0.51 17.39 9.89
N ILE A 24 -1.81 17.56 9.65
CA ILE A 24 -2.47 17.12 8.41
C ILE A 24 -2.13 18.09 7.29
N ASP A 25 -2.08 19.40 7.59
CA ASP A 25 -1.80 20.46 6.62
C ASP A 25 -0.49 20.25 5.87
N ILE A 26 0.61 19.89 6.54
CA ILE A 26 1.93 19.75 5.88
C ILE A 26 1.94 18.56 4.91
N CYS A 27 1.52 17.38 5.37
CA CYS A 27 1.49 16.18 4.54
C CYS A 27 0.49 16.30 3.38
N HIS A 28 -0.66 16.92 3.65
CA HIS A 28 -1.68 17.21 2.64
C HIS A 28 -1.14 18.15 1.57
N HIS A 29 -0.53 19.28 1.97
CA HIS A 29 0.01 20.26 1.02
C HIS A 29 1.09 19.64 0.15
N PHE A 30 1.98 18.85 0.75
CA PHE A 30 3.03 18.14 0.02
C PHE A 30 2.45 17.16 -1.01
N ILE A 31 1.56 16.25 -0.60
CA ILE A 31 0.97 15.26 -1.52
C ILE A 31 0.17 15.96 -2.62
N ARG A 32 -0.59 17.01 -2.29
CA ARG A 32 -1.33 17.80 -3.27
C ARG A 32 -0.40 18.44 -4.29
N GLU A 33 0.70 19.07 -3.86
CA GLU A 33 1.68 19.66 -4.78
C GLU A 33 2.25 18.60 -5.73
N GLN A 34 2.57 17.40 -5.22
CA GLN A 34 3.04 16.30 -6.08
C GLN A 34 1.98 15.82 -7.08
N VAL A 35 0.70 15.83 -6.69
CA VAL A 35 -0.42 15.48 -7.58
C VAL A 35 -0.64 16.56 -8.64
N GLU A 36 -0.65 17.84 -8.25
CA GLU A 36 -0.79 18.98 -9.18
C GLU A 36 0.35 19.05 -10.20
N ARG A 37 1.57 18.68 -9.78
CA ARG A 37 2.74 18.57 -10.67
C ARG A 37 2.73 17.32 -11.54
N GLY A 38 1.73 16.44 -11.40
CA GLY A 38 1.63 15.17 -12.13
C GLY A 38 2.69 14.14 -11.73
N ILE A 39 3.39 14.35 -10.62
CA ILE A 39 4.43 13.44 -10.11
C ILE A 39 3.79 12.21 -9.48
N VAL A 40 2.62 12.39 -8.85
CA VAL A 40 1.87 11.32 -8.19
C VAL A 40 0.42 11.35 -8.65
N GLU A 41 -0.07 10.22 -9.14
CA GLU A 41 -1.51 10.03 -9.37
C GLU A 41 -2.13 9.23 -8.21
N LEU A 42 -3.33 9.63 -7.78
CA LEU A 42 -4.07 8.94 -6.72
C LEU A 42 -5.23 8.13 -7.30
N TYR A 43 -5.27 6.84 -6.93
CA TYR A 43 -6.29 5.90 -7.33
C TYR A 43 -7.02 5.38 -6.11
N PHE A 44 -8.36 5.40 -6.15
CA PHE A 44 -9.16 4.77 -5.12
C PHE A 44 -9.03 3.24 -5.22
N VAL A 45 -8.75 2.60 -4.10
CA VAL A 45 -8.83 1.15 -3.95
C VAL A 45 -9.77 0.83 -2.80
N THR A 46 -10.64 -0.15 -2.96
CA THR A 46 -11.46 -0.61 -1.84
C THR A 46 -10.56 -1.22 -0.76
N ILE A 47 -10.95 -1.14 0.51
CA ILE A 47 -10.24 -1.78 1.64
C ILE A 47 -9.98 -3.27 1.39
N ASP A 48 -10.85 -3.91 0.61
CA ASP A 48 -10.72 -5.31 0.19
C ASP A 48 -9.56 -5.60 -0.77
N TYR A 49 -8.90 -4.58 -1.28
CA TYR A 49 -7.76 -4.72 -2.20
C TYR A 49 -6.57 -3.85 -1.81
N GLN A 50 -6.63 -3.18 -0.66
CA GLN A 50 -5.52 -2.39 -0.15
C GLN A 50 -4.40 -3.29 0.38
N LEU A 51 -3.39 -3.55 -0.45
CA LEU A 51 -2.30 -4.49 -0.14
C LEU A 51 -1.46 -4.04 1.07
N THR A 52 -1.38 -2.73 1.31
CA THR A 52 -0.62 -2.15 2.44
C THR A 52 -1.19 -2.50 3.81
N ASP A 53 -2.44 -2.96 3.87
CA ASP A 53 -3.08 -3.36 5.13
C ASP A 53 -2.35 -4.50 5.81
N ILE A 54 -1.66 -5.36 5.06
CA ILE A 54 -0.85 -6.45 5.60
C ILE A 54 0.30 -5.96 6.49
N PHE A 55 0.77 -4.73 6.27
CA PHE A 55 1.90 -4.12 7.01
C PHE A 55 1.46 -3.20 8.14
N THR A 56 0.19 -2.76 8.14
CA THR A 56 -0.28 -1.69 9.03
C THR A 56 -1.41 -2.13 9.96
N LYS A 57 -2.05 -3.27 9.69
CA LYS A 57 -3.21 -3.77 10.44
C LYS A 57 -3.03 -5.23 10.83
N ALA A 58 -3.60 -5.60 11.98
CA ALA A 58 -3.78 -7.00 12.35
C ALA A 58 -4.96 -7.57 11.56
N LEU A 59 -4.67 -8.31 10.48
CA LEU A 59 -5.70 -8.86 9.59
C LEU A 59 -6.15 -10.27 10.02
N PRO A 60 -7.45 -10.60 9.90
CA PRO A 60 -7.93 -11.97 10.04
C PRO A 60 -7.21 -12.91 9.05
N ARG A 61 -7.00 -14.17 9.45
CA ARG A 61 -6.26 -15.16 8.65
C ARG A 61 -6.78 -15.30 7.22
N GLN A 62 -8.09 -15.28 7.02
CA GLN A 62 -8.70 -15.35 5.69
C GLN A 62 -8.29 -14.16 4.82
N ARG A 63 -8.32 -12.95 5.38
CA ARG A 63 -7.94 -11.71 4.71
C ARG A 63 -6.45 -11.68 4.39
N PHE A 64 -5.61 -12.10 5.34
CA PHE A 64 -4.18 -12.23 5.14
C PHE A 64 -3.85 -13.19 3.98
N LYS A 65 -4.48 -14.38 3.97
CA LYS A 65 -4.31 -15.37 2.88
C LYS A 65 -4.79 -14.86 1.53
N PHE A 66 -5.78 -13.97 1.50
CA PHE A 66 -6.24 -13.35 0.27
C PHE A 66 -5.23 -12.32 -0.26
N ILE A 67 -4.66 -11.47 0.60
CA ILE A 67 -3.73 -10.40 0.20
C ILE A 67 -2.34 -10.96 -0.16
N LEU A 68 -1.84 -11.93 0.60
CA LEU A 68 -0.48 -12.47 0.48
C LEU A 68 -0.03 -12.83 -0.96
N PRO A 69 -0.78 -13.62 -1.76
CA PRO A 69 -0.35 -13.94 -3.12
C PRO A 69 -0.36 -12.72 -4.06
N ARG A 70 -1.13 -11.68 -3.75
CA ARG A 70 -1.21 -10.44 -4.54
C ARG A 70 -0.02 -9.52 -4.32
N LEU A 71 0.78 -9.74 -3.27
CA LEU A 71 2.09 -9.11 -3.11
C LEU A 71 3.16 -9.70 -4.03
N GLY A 72 2.85 -10.73 -4.82
CA GLY A 72 3.85 -11.49 -5.59
C GLY A 72 4.61 -12.51 -4.76
N MET A 73 4.22 -12.73 -3.49
CA MET A 73 4.79 -13.77 -2.65
C MET A 73 4.33 -15.14 -3.11
N LYS A 74 5.29 -16.03 -3.38
CA LYS A 74 5.04 -17.42 -3.74
C LYS A 74 5.23 -18.31 -2.53
N SER A 75 4.30 -19.22 -2.29
CA SER A 75 4.52 -20.30 -1.33
C SER A 75 5.53 -21.28 -1.94
N MET A 76 6.61 -21.53 -1.22
CA MET A 76 7.58 -22.57 -1.58
C MET A 76 7.34 -23.80 -0.73
N SER A 77 7.47 -24.97 -1.36
CA SER A 77 7.53 -26.23 -0.63
C SER A 77 8.88 -26.36 0.08
N LEU A 78 8.93 -27.09 1.20
CA LEU A 78 10.18 -27.37 1.90
C LEU A 78 11.22 -28.03 0.97
N THR A 79 10.75 -28.85 0.03
CA THR A 79 11.59 -29.48 -1.00
C THR A 79 12.17 -28.48 -1.99
N THR A 80 11.42 -27.47 -2.42
CA THR A 80 11.94 -26.39 -3.27
C THR A 80 12.96 -25.54 -2.52
N LEU A 81 12.69 -25.28 -1.24
CA LEU A 81 13.54 -24.45 -0.40
C LEU A 81 14.90 -25.11 -0.14
N LYS A 82 14.92 -26.42 0.12
CA LYS A 82 16.17 -27.20 0.26
C LYS A 82 17.00 -27.22 -1.02
N ARG A 83 16.36 -27.39 -2.18
CA ARG A 83 17.06 -27.38 -3.49
C ARG A 83 17.76 -26.05 -3.77
N LEU A 84 17.11 -24.93 -3.44
CA LEU A 84 17.72 -23.60 -3.61
C LEU A 84 18.89 -23.35 -2.65
N GLN A 85 18.88 -23.95 -1.46
CA GLN A 85 20.01 -23.86 -0.52
C GLN A 85 21.21 -24.69 -0.98
N GLU A 86 20.96 -25.88 -1.56
CA GLU A 86 22.01 -26.76 -2.08
C GLU A 86 22.66 -26.23 -3.37
N GLU A 87 21.94 -25.44 -4.18
CA GLU A 87 22.47 -24.80 -5.39
C GLU A 87 23.38 -23.58 -5.08
N GLU A 88 23.23 -22.91 -3.93
CA GLU A 88 24.08 -21.77 -3.52
C GLU A 88 25.38 -22.18 -2.80
N GLU A 89 25.45 -23.39 -2.21
CA GLU A 89 26.66 -23.91 -1.54
C GLU A 89 27.60 -24.67 -2.50
N GLY A 90 27.22 -24.79 -3.78
CA GLY A 90 27.95 -25.53 -4.82
C GLY A 90 28.85 -24.71 -5.75
N GLU A 91 28.92 -23.38 -5.58
CA GLU A 91 29.89 -22.49 -6.24
C GLU A 91 31.07 -22.14 -5.31
#